data_AF-A0A928YKL2-F1
#
_entry.id   AF-A0A928YKL2-F1
#
_cell.length_a   1.000
_cell.length_b   1.000
_cell.length_c   1.000
_cell.angle_alpha   90.00
_cell.angle_beta   90.00
_cell.angle_gamma   90.00
#
_symmetry.space_group_name_H-M   'P 1'
#
loop_
_entity.id
_entity.type
_entity.pdbx_description
1 polymer ?
#
loop_
_entity_poly.entity_id
_entity_poly.type
_entity_poly.pdbx_seq_one_letter_code
_entity_poly.pdbx_strand_id
1 'polypeptide(L)' 'YNGCLILSGILQSQARRVQAHYRQFGFVPKKIIHNDGWTSLYLTR' A
#
# COMPACT_ATOMS: atom_id res chain seq x y z
N TYR A 1 4.77 15.69 11.99
CA TYR A 1 4.15 14.41 12.39
C TYR A 1 4.26 13.43 11.22
N ASN A 2 4.98 12.32 11.40
CA ASN A 2 5.14 11.29 10.36
C ASN A 2 3.94 10.34 10.37
N GLY A 3 2.88 10.72 9.66
CA GLY A 3 1.69 9.88 9.50
C GLY A 3 2.00 8.60 8.73
N CYS A 4 1.35 7.50 9.11
CA CYS A 4 1.44 6.24 8.39
C CYS A 4 0.04 5.71 8.04
N LEU A 5 -0.03 4.92 6.96
CA LEU A 5 -1.24 4.33 6.45
C LEU A 5 -1.02 2.83 6.25
N ILE A 6 -1.92 2.01 6.79
CA ILE A 6 -1.94 0.57 6.58
C ILE A 6 -3.19 0.25 5.78
N LEU A 7 -3.01 -0.32 4.59
CA LEU A 7 -4.08 -0.80 3.74
C LEU A 7 -3.97 -2.32 3.64
N SER A 8 -4.99 -3.05 4.09
CA SER A 8 -5.02 -4.52 4.04
C SER A 8 -6.22 -5.00 3.21
N GLY A 9 -6.19 -6.27 2.80
CA GLY A 9 -7.28 -6.85 2.01
C GLY A 9 -7.30 -6.35 0.57
N ILE A 10 -6.15 -5.96 0.02
CA ILE A 10 -6.03 -5.58 -1.38
C ILE A 10 -5.79 -6.84 -2.19
N LEU A 11 -6.58 -7.10 -3.23
CA LEU A 11 -6.26 -8.17 -4.19
C LEU A 11 -4.90 -7.89 -4.82
N GLN A 12 -4.04 -8.90 -4.92
CA GLN A 12 -2.66 -8.75 -5.43
C GLN A 12 -2.63 -8.13 -6.84
N SER A 13 -3.61 -8.45 -7.69
CA SER A 13 -3.78 -7.86 -9.03
C SER A 13 -4.06 -6.35 -8.99
N GLN A 14 -4.63 -5.83 -7.90
CA GLN A 14 -4.95 -4.42 -7.71
C GLN A 14 -3.86 -3.65 -6.94
N ALA A 15 -2.91 -4.34 -6.29
CA ALA A 15 -1.91 -3.72 -5.42
C ALA A 15 -1.11 -2.62 -6.12
N ARG A 16 -0.70 -2.83 -7.38
CA ARG A 16 0.05 -1.83 -8.16
C ARG A 16 -0.77 -0.57 -8.41
N ARG A 17 -2.06 -0.71 -8.71
CA ARG A 17 -2.98 0.41 -8.94
C ARG A 17 -3.18 1.21 -7.66
N VAL A 18 -3.36 0.53 -6.52
CA VAL A 18 -3.50 1.19 -5.21
C VAL A 18 -2.22 1.96 -4.86
N GLN A 19 -1.04 1.36 -5.02
CA GLN A 19 0.23 2.06 -4.78
C GLN A 19 0.39 3.30 -5.66
N ALA A 20 0.08 3.21 -6.95
CA ALA A 20 0.15 4.35 -7.87
C ALA A 20 -0.80 5.48 -7.44
N HIS A 21 -2.01 5.14 -7.01
CA HIS A 21 -2.98 6.11 -6.50
C HIS A 21 -2.46 6.83 -5.25
N TYR A 22 -1.84 6.14 -4.30
CA TYR A 22 -1.33 6.79 -3.08
C TYR A 22 -0.03 7.58 -3.30
N ARG A 23 0.80 7.18 -4.26
CA ARG A 23 2.00 7.93 -4.64
C ARG A 23 1.70 9.35 -5.10
N GLN A 24 0.57 9.58 -5.77
CA GLN A 24 0.19 10.93 -6.22
C GLN A 24 -0.08 11.89 -5.04
N PHE A 25 -0.35 11.35 -3.85
CA PHE A 25 -0.56 12.12 -2.61
C PHE A 25 0.71 12.19 -1.74
N GLY A 26 1.85 11.75 -2.26
CA GLY A 26 3.13 11.73 -1.56
C GLY A 26 3.33 10.54 -0.61
N PHE A 27 2.45 9.54 -0.63
CA PHE A 27 2.66 8.33 0.16
C PHE A 27 3.53 7.32 -0.58
N VAL A 28 4.59 6.84 0.08
CA VAL A 28 5.51 5.83 -0.45
C VAL A 28 5.40 4.52 0.33
N PRO A 29 5.50 3.36 -0.35
CA PRO A 29 5.47 2.07 0.33
C PRO A 29 6.76 1.85 1.12
N LYS A 30 6.62 1.61 2.42
CA LYS A 30 7.71 1.22 3.33
C LYS A 30 7.76 -0.29 3.56
N LYS A 31 6.61 -0.97 3.54
CA LYS A 31 6.53 -2.43 3.60
C LYS A 31 5.34 -2.94 2.78
N ILE A 32 5.53 -4.09 2.14
CA ILE A 32 4.50 -4.79 1.38
C ILE A 32 4.50 -6.23 1.89
N ILE A 33 3.32 -6.76 2.20
CA ILE A 33 3.13 -8.14 2.68
C ILE A 33 2.18 -8.83 1.70
N HIS A 34 2.55 -10.01 1.22
CA HIS A 34 1.74 -10.84 0.33
C HIS A 34 1.30 -12.10 1.08
N ASN A 35 0.04 -12.50 0.94
CA ASN A 35 -0.49 -13.76 1.46
C ASN A 35 -1.67 -14.26 0.61
N ASP A 36 -1.57 -15.44 0.02
CA ASP A 36 -2.65 -16.14 -0.70
C ASP A 36 -3.49 -15.26 -1.65
N GLY A 37 -2.82 -14.45 -2.49
CA GLY A 37 -3.46 -13.57 -3.46
C GLY A 37 -3.94 -12.22 -2.90
N TRP A 38 -3.68 -11.96 -1.61
CA TRP A 38 -3.93 -10.70 -0.93
C TRP A 38 -2.63 -9.96 -0.62
N THR A 39 -2.74 -8.64 -0.56
CA THR A 39 -1.65 -7.72 -0.27
C THR A 39 -2.05 -6.77 0.85
N SER A 40 -1.14 -6.59 1.81
CA SER A 40 -1.15 -5.46 2.73
C SER A 40 -0.02 -4.49 2.41
N LEU A 41 -0.35 -3.20 2.38
CA LEU A 41 0.58 -2.10 2.12
C LEU A 41 0.73 -1.27 3.40
N TYR A 42 1.98 -1.04 3.79
CA TYR A 42 2.35 -0.04 4.79
C TYR A 42 3.00 1.13 4.08
N LEU A 43 2.32 2.28 4.11
CA LEU A 43 2.72 3.50 3.42
C LEU A 43 3.07 4.59 4.46
N THR A 44 4.04 5.43 4.12
CA THR A 44 4.43 6.61 4.89
C THR A 44 4.44 7.84 3.98
N ARG A 45 4.21 9.01 4.55
CA ARG A 45 4.34 10.29 3.84
C ARG A 45 5.76 10.85 3.96
#